data_AF-A0A958FT23-F1
#
_entry.id   AF-A0A958FT23-F1
#
_cell.length_a   1.000
_cell.length_b   1.000
_cell.length_c   1.000
_cell.angle_alpha   90.00
_cell.angle_beta   90.00
_cell.angle_gamma   90.00
#
_symmetry.space_group_name_H-M   'P 1'
#
loop_
_entity.id
_entity.type
_entity.pdbx_description
1 polymer ?
#
loop_
_entity_poly.entity_id
_entity_poly.type
_entity_poly.pdbx_seq_one_letter_code
_entity_poly.pdbx_strand_id
1 'polypeptide(L)'
;MIKFLEWHLDEWFSRQGSFLPHDKLEHFLLALIGMAVFLLMFKWSLRKSVLIAVLLSIGWEIKDGVFPYDWQLGLIQGFSWKDLVADIAGILLGSMFAWQRQKVAGTERG
;
A
#
# COMPACT_ATOMS: atom_id res chain seq x y z
N MET A 1 19.18 -3.58 13.49
CA MET A 1 18.48 -4.87 13.52
C MET A 1 17.04 -4.59 13.12
N ILE A 2 16.46 -5.31 12.15
CA ILE A 2 15.06 -5.08 11.71
C ILE A 2 14.14 -5.81 12.68
N LYS A 3 13.12 -5.12 13.20
CA LYS A 3 12.04 -5.70 14.00
C LYS A 3 10.89 -6.10 13.08
N PHE A 4 10.55 -7.38 13.12
CA PHE A 4 9.39 -7.93 12.42
C PHE A 4 8.24 -8.06 13.40
N LEU A 5 7.04 -7.67 12.98
CA LEU A 5 5.84 -8.01 13.69
C LEU A 5 5.47 -9.46 13.36
N GLU A 6 5.25 -10.26 14.39
CA GLU A 6 4.91 -11.67 14.19
C GLU A 6 3.52 -11.79 13.58
N TRP A 7 3.39 -12.66 12.58
CA TRP A 7 2.17 -12.82 11.79
C TRP A 7 0.90 -13.06 12.62
N HIS A 8 1.02 -13.76 13.75
CA HIS A 8 -0.12 -14.08 14.61
C HIS A 8 -0.47 -12.97 15.60
N LEU A 9 0.46 -12.04 15.87
CA LEU A 9 0.23 -10.88 16.74
C LEU A 9 -0.38 -9.71 15.97
N ASP A 10 -0.22 -9.70 14.65
CA ASP A 10 -0.82 -8.71 13.77
C ASP A 10 -2.26 -9.11 13.38
N GLU A 11 -3.27 -8.31 13.68
CA GLU A 11 -4.66 -8.63 13.35
C GLU A 11 -5.13 -7.89 12.10
N TRP A 12 -5.84 -8.60 11.21
CA TRP A 12 -6.43 -8.01 9.99
C TRP A 12 -7.44 -6.90 10.28
N PHE A 13 -8.07 -6.94 11.47
CA PHE A 13 -9.09 -5.99 11.89
C PHE A 13 -8.65 -5.16 13.10
N SER A 14 -7.33 -5.00 13.28
CA SER A 14 -6.79 -4.18 14.36
C SER A 14 -7.34 -2.75 14.26
N ARG A 15 -7.68 -2.18 15.43
CA ARG A 15 -8.20 -0.80 15.53
C ARG A 15 -7.12 0.25 15.75
N GLN A 16 -5.97 0.03 15.13
CA GLN A 16 -4.77 0.83 15.32
C GLN A 16 -4.50 1.80 14.16
N GLY A 17 -5.43 1.93 13.20
CA GLY A 17 -5.28 2.86 12.10
C GLY A 17 -5.24 4.31 12.58
N SER A 18 -4.48 5.13 11.85
CA SER A 18 -4.21 6.53 12.22
C SER A 18 -5.37 7.46 11.84
N PHE A 19 -6.07 7.16 10.75
CA PHE A 19 -7.21 7.92 10.24
C PHE A 19 -8.52 7.10 10.27
N LEU A 20 -8.44 5.79 10.08
CA LEU A 20 -9.59 4.89 10.13
C LEU A 20 -9.43 3.89 11.29
N PRO A 21 -10.53 3.40 11.87
CA PRO A 21 -10.47 2.38 12.94
C PRO A 21 -10.00 1.01 12.46
N HIS A 22 -9.52 0.87 11.22
CA HIS A 22 -9.10 -0.40 10.65
C HIS A 22 -7.79 -0.18 9.90
N ASP A 23 -6.71 -0.59 10.54
CA ASP A 23 -5.34 -0.36 10.09
C ASP A 23 -5.08 -0.91 8.68
N LYS A 24 -5.39 -2.19 8.46
CA LYS A 24 -5.18 -2.82 7.14
C LYS A 24 -6.08 -2.23 6.05
N LEU A 25 -7.27 -1.76 6.42
CA LEU A 25 -8.15 -1.06 5.48
C LEU A 25 -7.58 0.31 5.12
N GLU A 26 -6.98 1.01 6.08
CA GLU A 26 -6.30 2.28 5.84
C GLU A 26 -5.13 2.11 4.88
N HIS A 27 -4.24 1.14 5.12
CA HIS A 27 -3.17 0.77 4.20
C HIS A 27 -3.68 0.48 2.78
N PHE A 28 -4.69 -0.39 2.67
CA PHE A 28 -5.31 -0.71 1.39
C PHE A 28 -5.85 0.54 0.67
N LEU A 29 -6.59 1.41 1.37
CA LEU A 29 -7.19 2.61 0.76
C LEU A 29 -6.14 3.66 0.40
N LEU A 30 -5.13 3.87 1.24
CA LEU A 30 -4.02 4.76 0.97
C LEU A 30 -3.22 4.30 -0.25
N ALA A 31 -2.95 3.00 -0.37
CA ALA A 31 -2.28 2.44 -1.54
C ALA A 31 -3.13 2.54 -2.81
N LEU A 32 -4.44 2.30 -2.72
CA LEU A 32 -5.38 2.45 -3.83
C LEU A 32 -5.44 3.90 -4.35
N ILE A 33 -5.67 4.86 -3.45
CA ILE A 33 -5.75 6.29 -3.77
C ILE A 33 -4.38 6.79 -4.22
N GLY A 34 -3.32 6.39 -3.51
CA GLY A 34 -1.94 6.72 -3.81
C GLY A 34 -1.56 6.28 -5.22
N MET A 35 -1.93 5.05 -5.64
CA MET A 35 -1.70 4.57 -7.00
C MET A 35 -2.46 5.40 -8.04
N ALA A 36 -3.70 5.78 -7.76
CA ALA A 36 -4.47 6.65 -8.66
C ALA A 36 -3.81 8.02 -8.82
N VAL A 37 -3.39 8.65 -7.71
CA VAL A 37 -2.65 9.93 -7.72
C VAL A 37 -1.32 9.78 -8.46
N PHE A 38 -0.57 8.71 -8.20
CA PHE A 38 0.72 8.44 -8.82
C PHE A 38 0.60 8.35 -10.35
N LEU A 39 -0.44 7.67 -10.85
CA LEU A 39 -0.72 7.59 -12.30
C LEU A 39 -1.15 8.93 -12.91
N LEU A 40 -1.83 9.79 -12.15
CA LEU A 40 -2.22 11.12 -12.61
C LEU A 40 -1.03 12.08 -12.67
N MET A 41 -0.14 11.99 -11.68
CA MET A 41 1.06 12.84 -11.58
C MET A 41 2.13 12.41 -12.58
N PHE A 42 2.39 11.11 -12.67
CA PHE A 42 3.47 10.56 -13.47
C PHE A 42 2.90 9.88 -14.71
N LYS A 43 3.17 10.46 -15.89
CA LYS A 43 2.78 9.92 -17.21
C LYS A 43 3.62 8.70 -17.62
N TRP A 44 3.99 7.85 -16.67
CA TRP A 44 4.76 6.63 -16.92
C TRP A 44 3.85 5.50 -17.38
N SER A 45 4.45 4.46 -17.96
CA SER A 45 3.70 3.25 -18.29
C SER A 45 3.20 2.58 -17.01
N LEU A 46 2.01 1.96 -17.08
CA LEU A 46 1.37 1.30 -15.93
C LEU A 46 2.33 0.33 -15.24
N ARG A 47 3.09 -0.47 -16.00
CA ARG A 47 4.09 -1.40 -15.47
C ARG A 47 5.16 -0.71 -14.62
N LYS A 48 5.69 0.43 -15.08
CA LYS A 48 6.70 1.20 -14.31
C LYS A 48 6.07 1.76 -13.04
N SER A 49 4.86 2.30 -13.14
CA SER A 49 4.15 2.86 -11.98
C SER A 49 3.88 1.80 -10.91
N VAL A 50 3.41 0.61 -11.31
CA VAL A 50 3.19 -0.52 -10.38
C VAL A 50 4.50 -0.97 -9.73
N LEU A 51 5.56 -1.14 -10.51
CA LEU A 51 6.86 -1.55 -9.97
C LEU A 51 7.37 -0.55 -8.92
N ILE A 52 7.29 0.74 -9.22
CA ILE A 52 7.74 1.78 -8.28
C ILE A 52 6.84 1.81 -7.04
N ALA A 53 5.52 1.73 -7.19
CA ALA A 53 4.60 1.68 -6.05
C ALA A 53 4.88 0.49 -5.12
N VAL A 54 5.10 -0.71 -5.68
CA VAL A 54 5.44 -1.90 -4.88
C VAL A 54 6.78 -1.74 -4.18
N LEU A 55 7.81 -1.19 -4.85
CA LEU A 55 9.10 -0.92 -4.22
C LEU A 55 8.99 0.11 -3.08
N LEU A 56 8.12 1.12 -3.25
CA LEU A 56 7.85 2.10 -2.20
C LEU A 56 7.14 1.46 -1.01
N SER A 57 6.14 0.60 -1.21
CA SER A 57 5.48 -0.14 -0.12
C SER A 57 6.45 -1.05 0.63
N ILE A 58 7.29 -1.81 -0.09
CA ILE A 58 8.33 -2.63 0.56
C ILE A 58 9.31 -1.74 1.35
N GLY A 59 9.74 -0.62 0.74
CA GLY A 59 10.64 0.33 1.40
C GLY A 59 10.04 0.96 2.65
N TRP A 60 8.72 1.22 2.63
CA TRP A 60 7.99 1.75 3.77
C TRP A 60 7.98 0.76 4.94
N GLU A 61 7.64 -0.50 4.68
CA GLU A 61 7.66 -1.56 5.70
C GLU A 61 9.07 -1.83 6.24
N ILE A 62 10.09 -1.79 5.36
CA ILE A 62 11.50 -1.85 5.81
C ILE A 62 11.81 -0.68 6.73
N LYS A 63 11.39 0.55 6.38
CA LYS A 63 11.59 1.73 7.22
C LYS A 63 10.93 1.52 8.60
N ASP A 64 9.70 1.02 8.64
CA ASP A 64 8.99 0.74 9.90
C ASP A 64 9.65 -0.40 10.70
N GLY A 65 10.23 -1.39 10.04
CA GLY A 65 11.01 -2.44 10.70
C GLY A 65 12.38 -1.99 11.21
N VAL A 66 13.05 -1.07 10.53
CA VAL A 66 14.37 -0.53 10.96
C VAL A 66 14.20 0.49 12.08
N PHE A 67 13.14 1.29 12.02
CA PHE A 67 12.79 2.31 13.01
C PHE A 67 11.42 1.99 13.64
N PRO A 68 11.29 0.85 14.34
CA PRO A 68 10.04 0.44 14.96
C PRO A 68 9.68 1.41 16.08
N TYR A 69 8.44 1.87 16.09
CA TYR A 69 7.93 2.74 17.12
C TYR A 69 7.37 1.91 18.31
N ASP A 70 7.25 2.58 19.46
CA ASP A 70 6.82 1.99 20.73
C ASP A 70 5.37 2.38 21.09
N TRP A 71 4.56 1.37 21.42
CA TRP A 71 3.12 1.51 21.65
C TRP A 71 2.74 2.03 23.04
N GLN A 72 3.64 2.16 24.02
CA GLN A 72 3.32 2.94 25.23
C GLN A 72 2.99 4.42 24.90
N LEU A 73 3.37 4.87 23.70
CA LEU A 73 3.23 6.22 23.17
C LEU A 73 2.39 6.30 21.88
N GLY A 74 1.78 5.19 21.43
CA GLY A 74 0.77 5.20 20.36
C GLY A 74 1.27 5.29 18.91
N LEU A 75 2.40 4.71 18.49
CA LEU A 75 2.67 4.45 17.05
C LEU A 75 3.34 3.08 16.73
N ILE A 76 3.37 2.80 15.41
CA ILE A 76 3.83 1.68 14.53
C ILE A 76 4.74 0.59 15.13
N GLN A 77 4.34 -0.69 14.98
CA GLN A 77 4.92 -1.85 15.70
C GLN A 77 6.16 -2.52 15.08
N GLY A 78 6.55 -2.18 13.85
CA GLY A 78 7.65 -2.82 13.10
C GLY A 78 7.23 -3.18 11.68
N PHE A 79 8.04 -3.96 10.97
CA PHE A 79 7.68 -4.46 9.64
C PHE A 79 6.47 -5.39 9.76
N SER A 80 5.37 -5.11 9.06
CA SER A 80 4.21 -5.99 8.97
C SER A 80 4.05 -6.58 7.58
N TRP A 81 3.96 -7.91 7.55
CA TRP A 81 3.58 -8.63 6.33
C TRP A 81 2.13 -8.38 5.92
N LYS A 82 1.21 -8.11 6.86
CA LYS A 82 -0.20 -7.90 6.51
C LYS A 82 -0.45 -6.49 6.01
N ASP A 83 0.27 -5.50 6.54
CA ASP A 83 0.28 -4.13 5.99
C ASP A 83 0.83 -4.15 4.56
N LEU A 84 1.96 -4.83 4.34
CA LEU A 84 2.51 -5.01 2.99
C LEU A 84 1.50 -5.66 2.03
N VAL A 85 0.79 -6.70 2.49
CA VAL A 85 -0.24 -7.36 1.67
C VAL A 85 -1.41 -6.43 1.37
N ALA A 86 -1.87 -5.64 2.36
CA ALA A 86 -2.94 -4.69 2.18
C ALA A 86 -2.56 -3.58 1.17
N ASP A 87 -1.35 -3.05 1.29
CA ASP A 87 -0.75 -2.11 0.36
C ASP A 87 -0.73 -2.66 -1.08
N ILE A 88 -0.18 -3.87 -1.26
CA ILE A 88 -0.10 -4.52 -2.57
C ILE A 88 -1.50 -4.73 -3.16
N ALA A 89 -2.47 -5.15 -2.34
CA ALA A 89 -3.85 -5.32 -2.79
C ALA A 89 -4.46 -3.99 -3.28
N GLY A 90 -4.21 -2.89 -2.57
CA GLY A 90 -4.63 -1.54 -2.99
C GLY A 90 -4.01 -1.11 -4.32
N ILE A 91 -2.69 -1.30 -4.48
CA ILE A 91 -1.96 -1.00 -5.72
C ILE A 91 -2.55 -1.80 -6.88
N LEU A 92 -2.76 -3.10 -6.71
CA LEU A 92 -3.28 -3.98 -7.76
C LEU A 92 -4.68 -3.56 -8.20
N LEU A 93 -5.58 -3.27 -7.26
CA LEU A 93 -6.92 -2.82 -7.58
C LEU A 93 -6.90 -1.48 -8.35
N GLY A 94 -6.11 -0.50 -7.90
CA GLY A 94 -5.95 0.77 -8.60
C GLY A 94 -5.41 0.59 -10.02
N SER A 95 -4.49 -0.34 -10.19
CA SER A 95 -3.90 -0.70 -11.48
C SER A 95 -4.90 -1.35 -12.43
N MET A 96 -5.80 -2.20 -11.92
CA MET A 96 -6.85 -2.84 -12.71
C MET A 96 -7.81 -1.79 -13.28
N PHE A 97 -8.24 -0.81 -12.48
CA PHE A 97 -9.08 0.30 -12.96
C PHE A 97 -8.37 1.11 -14.05
N ALA A 98 -7.10 1.43 -13.86
CA ALA A 98 -6.31 2.15 -14.85
C ALA A 98 -6.16 1.37 -16.16
N TRP A 99 -5.89 0.06 -16.07
CA TRP A 99 -5.78 -0.82 -17.24
C TRP A 99 -7.10 -0.90 -18.02
N GLN A 100 -8.23 -1.10 -17.32
CA GLN A 100 -9.54 -1.16 -17.96
C GLN A 100 -9.87 0.15 -18.69
N ARG A 101 -9.56 1.31 -18.10
CA ARG A 101 -9.73 2.62 -18.75
C ARG A 101 -8.87 2.76 -20.01
N GLN A 102 -7.61 2.33 -19.97
CA GLN A 102 -6.73 2.36 -21.14
C GLN A 102 -7.25 1.46 -22.28
N LYS A 103 -7.78 0.28 -21.93
CA LYS A 103 -8.37 -0.64 -22.91
C LYS A 103 -9.58 -0.03 -23.62
N VAL A 104 -10.50 0.58 -22.86
CA VAL A 104 -11.70 1.26 -23.41
C VAL A 104 -11.32 2.45 -24.29
N ALA A 105 -10.39 3.30 -23.86
CA ALA A 105 -9.94 4.45 -24.65
C ALA A 105 -9.18 4.04 -25.93
N GLY A 106 -8.58 2.85 -25.95
CA GLY A 106 -7.93 2.28 -27.13
C GLY A 106 -8.92 1.74 -28.16
N THR A 107 -10.08 1.21 -27.72
CA THR A 107 -11.12 0.68 -28.61
C THR A 107 -11.94 1.76 -29.31
N GLU A 108 -12.00 2.99 -28.77
CA GLU A 108 -12.72 4.11 -29.41
C GLU A 108 -11.90 4.85 -30.48
N ARG A 109 -10.64 4.48 -30.69
CA ARG A 109 -9.71 5.12 -31.65
C ARG A 109 -9.39 4.25 -32.88
N GLY A 110 -9.98 3.07 -33.00
CA GLY A 110 -9.84 2.16 -34.14
C GLY A 110 -11.12 2.13 -34.96
#